data_AF-A0A965FG96-F1
#
_entry.id   AF-A0A965FG96-F1
#
_cell.length_a   1.000
_cell.length_b   1.000
_cell.length_c   1.000
_cell.angle_alpha   90.00
_cell.angle_beta   90.00
_cell.angle_gamma   90.00
#
_symmetry.space_group_name_H-M   'P 1'
#
loop_
_entity.id
_entity.type
_entity.pdbx_description
1 polymer ?
#
loop_
_entity_poly.entity_id
_entity_poly.type
_entity_poly.pdbx_seq_one_letter_code
_entity_poly.pdbx_strand_id
1 'polypeptide(L)'
;IDSADQHFLLWIHACFFGITWGARGPAITAKTADLFGGPRLGTILGLITISSGLGAGLGAWGAGFLFDLTGSYQLGFMLSIAAYTTGAVVFWALRKPVKV
;
A
#
# COMPACT_ATOMS: atom_id res chain seq x y z
N ILE A 1 -23.18 -5.72 -13.44
CA ILE A 1 -23.15 -4.53 -12.55
C ILE A 1 -24.55 -3.95 -12.64
N ASP A 2 -25.50 -4.63 -12.01
CA ASP A 2 -26.93 -4.49 -12.35
C ASP A 2 -27.78 -4.13 -11.13
N SER A 3 -27.18 -4.07 -9.94
CA SER A 3 -27.86 -3.76 -8.70
C SER A 3 -27.22 -2.54 -8.00
N ALA A 4 -28.06 -1.61 -7.53
CA ALA A 4 -27.66 -0.28 -7.04
C ALA A 4 -26.72 -0.31 -5.82
N ASP A 5 -26.74 -1.39 -5.05
CA ASP A 5 -25.83 -1.69 -3.95
C ASP A 5 -24.36 -1.80 -4.40
N GLN A 6 -24.12 -2.36 -5.59
CA GLN A 6 -22.77 -2.52 -6.14
C GLN A 6 -22.15 -1.17 -6.52
N HIS A 7 -22.96 -0.24 -7.02
CA HIS A 7 -22.52 1.12 -7.35
C HIS A 7 -22.12 1.89 -6.09
N PHE A 8 -22.91 1.76 -5.02
CA PHE A 8 -22.64 2.41 -3.75
C PHE A 8 -21.32 1.91 -3.14
N LEU A 9 -21.10 0.59 -3.13
CA LEU A 9 -19.84 -0.01 -2.66
C LEU A 9 -18.63 0.45 -3.49
N LEU A 10 -18.80 0.56 -4.81
CA LEU A 10 -17.74 1.06 -5.70
C LEU A 10 -17.36 2.51 -5.38
N TRP A 11 -18.35 3.39 -5.19
CA TRP A 11 -18.11 4.79 -4.84
C TRP A 11 -17.44 4.95 -3.47
N ILE A 12 -17.90 4.19 -2.47
CA ILE A 12 -17.23 4.13 -1.16
C ILE A 12 -15.77 3.72 -1.36
N HIS A 13 -15.53 2.62 -2.06
CA HIS A 13 -14.18 2.13 -2.30
C HIS A 13 -13.31 3.21 -2.98
N ALA A 14 -13.81 3.86 -4.03
CA ALA A 14 -13.08 4.90 -4.76
C ALA A 14 -12.72 6.09 -3.86
N CYS A 15 -13.64 6.57 -3.01
CA CYS A 15 -13.37 7.66 -2.08
C CYS A 15 -12.29 7.30 -1.05
N PHE A 16 -12.43 6.14 -0.39
CA PHE A 16 -11.45 5.69 0.62
C PHE A 16 -10.08 5.41 0.00
N PHE A 17 -10.08 4.77 -1.18
CA PHE A 17 -8.85 4.49 -1.91
C PHE A 17 -8.15 5.78 -2.32
N GLY A 18 -8.88 6.75 -2.88
CA GLY A 18 -8.33 8.05 -3.28
C GLY A 18 -7.70 8.84 -2.13
N ILE A 19 -8.40 8.94 -1.00
CA ILE A 19 -7.89 9.62 0.21
C ILE A 19 -6.61 8.93 0.71
N THR A 20 -6.63 7.60 0.77
CA THR A 20 -5.49 6.81 1.25
C THR A 20 -4.27 6.95 0.34
N TRP A 21 -4.48 6.86 -0.98
CA TRP A 21 -3.40 7.03 -1.96
C TRP A 21 -2.80 8.43 -1.93
N GLY A 22 -3.64 9.46 -1.78
CA GLY A 22 -3.19 10.85 -1.66
C GLY A 22 -2.36 11.11 -0.40
N ALA A 23 -2.80 10.58 0.74
CA ALA A 23 -2.10 10.76 2.02
C ALA A 23 -0.78 9.97 2.12
N ARG A 24 -0.69 8.80 1.45
CA ARG A 24 0.46 7.89 1.53
C ARG A 24 1.78 8.56 1.11
N GLY A 25 1.78 9.29 -0.01
CA GLY A 25 3.01 9.87 -0.59
C GLY A 25 3.72 10.83 0.38
N PRO A 26 3.05 11.89 0.85
CA PRO A 26 3.62 12.81 1.83
C PRO A 26 4.00 12.14 3.15
N ALA A 27 3.19 11.20 3.65
CA ALA A 27 3.45 10.51 4.92
C ALA A 27 4.75 9.69 4.88
N ILE A 28 5.00 8.96 3.79
CA ILE A 28 6.24 8.19 3.61
C ILE A 28 7.45 9.13 3.54
N THR A 29 7.37 10.18 2.72
CA THR A 29 8.49 11.12 2.53
C THR A 29 8.82 11.88 3.81
N ALA A 30 7.81 12.40 4.52
CA ALA A 30 7.99 13.11 5.79
C ALA A 30 8.60 12.20 6.86
N LYS A 31 8.08 10.99 7.04
CA LYS A 31 8.59 10.05 8.05
C LYS A 31 10.02 9.57 7.72
N THR A 32 10.33 9.37 6.44
CA THR A 32 11.67 8.99 6.00
C THR A 32 12.67 10.13 6.22
N ALA A 33 12.28 11.38 5.92
CA ALA A 33 13.10 12.56 6.18
C ALA A 33 13.38 12.76 7.67
N ASP A 34 12.37 12.53 8.52
CA ASP A 34 12.49 12.60 9.97
C ASP A 34 13.44 11.54 10.56
N LEU A 35 13.46 10.33 9.99
CA LEU A 35 14.27 9.21 10.47
C LEU A 35 15.72 9.24 9.96
N PHE A 36 15.92 9.63 8.70
CA PHE A 36 17.19 9.48 7.99
C PHE A 36 17.74 10.80 7.41
N GLY A 37 17.34 11.94 7.98
CA GLY A 37 17.72 13.27 7.50
C GLY A 37 19.22 13.37 7.19
N GLY A 38 19.55 13.82 5.98
CA GLY A 38 20.93 13.97 5.50
C GLY A 38 21.12 13.66 4.01
N PRO A 39 22.38 13.59 3.53
CA PRO A 39 22.73 13.46 2.10
C PRO A 39 22.21 12.18 1.42
N ARG A 40 21.88 11.14 2.21
CA ARG A 40 21.47 9.82 1.72
C ARG A 40 19.95 9.66 1.57
N LEU A 41 19.17 10.70 1.87
CA LEU A 41 17.70 10.65 1.81
C LEU A 41 17.19 10.24 0.42
N GLY A 42 17.80 10.77 -0.66
CA GLY A 42 17.43 10.44 -2.03
C GLY A 42 17.60 8.96 -2.35
N THR A 43 18.70 8.33 -1.90
CA THR A 43 18.93 6.89 -2.09
C THR A 43 17.90 6.03 -1.35
N ILE A 44 17.52 6.44 -0.13
CA ILE A 44 16.52 5.73 0.68
C ILE A 44 15.14 5.82 0.01
N LEU A 45 14.73 7.01 -0.41
CA LEU A 45 13.47 7.20 -1.14
C LEU A 45 13.47 6.44 -2.48
N GLY A 46 14.61 6.39 -3.17
CA GLY A 46 14.80 5.56 -4.37
C GLY A 46 14.57 4.08 -4.10
N LEU A 47 15.16 3.53 -3.03
CA LEU A 47 14.95 2.15 -2.62
C LEU A 47 13.49 1.85 -2.23
N ILE A 48 12.82 2.79 -1.54
CA ILE A 48 11.38 2.69 -1.21
C ILE A 48 10.53 2.64 -2.49
N THR A 49 10.92 3.40 -3.52
CA THR A 49 10.21 3.43 -4.81
C THR A 49 10.39 2.12 -5.56
N ILE A 50 11.62 1.60 -5.64
CA ILE A 50 11.93 0.32 -6.30
C ILE A 50 11.18 -0.83 -5.61
N SER A 51 11.24 -0.91 -4.28
CA SER A 51 10.51 -1.92 -3.52
C SER A 51 9.00 -1.83 -3.69
N SER A 52 8.45 -0.61 -3.78
CA SER A 52 7.03 -0.40 -4.10
C SER A 52 6.67 -0.91 -5.49
N GLY A 53 7.52 -0.68 -6.50
CA GLY A 53 7.33 -1.17 -7.86
C GLY A 53 7.36 -2.70 -7.94
N LEU A 54 8.33 -3.32 -7.25
CA LEU A 54 8.40 -4.79 -7.15
C LEU A 54 7.15 -5.36 -6.47
N GLY A 55 6.69 -4.76 -5.37
CA GLY A 55 5.46 -5.16 -4.71
C GLY A 55 4.22 -5.04 -5.60
N ALA A 56 4.11 -3.96 -6.37
CA ALA A 56 3.01 -3.76 -7.32
C ALA A 56 3.03 -4.81 -8.44
N GLY A 57 4.21 -5.11 -9.01
CA GLY A 57 4.36 -6.13 -10.04
C GLY A 57 4.03 -7.54 -9.54
N LEU A 58 4.61 -7.93 -8.41
CA LEU A 58 4.34 -9.23 -7.78
C LEU A 58 2.89 -9.37 -7.33
N GLY A 59 2.30 -8.29 -6.81
CA GLY A 59 0.90 -8.27 -6.39
C GLY A 59 -0.06 -8.42 -7.57
N ALA A 60 0.16 -7.68 -8.67
CA ALA A 60 -0.68 -7.77 -9.86
C ALA A 60 -0.60 -9.16 -10.52
N TRP A 61 0.62 -9.69 -10.70
CA TRP A 61 0.82 -11.02 -11.25
C TRP A 61 0.24 -12.11 -10.33
N GLY A 62 0.52 -12.03 -9.03
CA GLY A 62 0.02 -12.97 -8.04
C GLY A 62 -1.51 -12.97 -7.95
N ALA A 63 -2.15 -11.80 -8.01
CA ALA A 63 -3.61 -11.70 -8.02
C ALA A 63 -4.23 -12.34 -9.27
N GLY A 64 -3.61 -12.17 -10.44
CA GLY A 64 -4.03 -12.84 -11.68
C GLY A 64 -3.88 -14.36 -11.59
N PHE A 65 -2.72 -14.84 -11.15
CA PHE A 65 -2.49 -16.28 -10.96
C PHE A 65 -3.48 -16.91 -9.95
N LEU A 66 -3.79 -16.20 -8.86
CA LEU A 66 -4.76 -16.67 -7.89
C LEU A 66 -6.18 -16.71 -8.46
N PHE A 67 -6.52 -15.74 -9.32
CA PHE A 67 -7.78 -15.74 -10.05
C PHE A 67 -7.87 -16.93 -11.02
N ASP A 68 -6.79 -17.23 -11.76
CA ASP A 68 -6.73 -18.37 -12.68
C ASP A 68 -6.95 -19.72 -11.97
N LEU A 69 -6.45 -19.85 -10.73
CA LEU A 69 -6.61 -21.07 -9.93
C LEU A 69 -8.00 -21.21 -9.28
N THR A 70 -8.57 -20.10 -8.81
CA THR A 70 -9.76 -20.11 -7.93
C THR A 70 -11.04 -19.71 -8.65
N GLY A 71 -10.92 -19.10 -9.83
CA GLY A 71 -12.02 -18.49 -10.58
C GLY A 71 -12.66 -17.29 -9.87
N SER A 72 -12.08 -16.80 -8.77
CA SER A 72 -12.67 -15.74 -7.92
C SER A 72 -11.62 -14.78 -7.38
N TYR A 73 -11.95 -13.49 -7.34
CA TYR A 73 -11.07 -12.46 -6.76
C TYR A 73 -11.11 -12.39 -5.23
N GLN A 74 -12.00 -13.14 -4.56
CA GLN A 74 -12.16 -13.05 -3.11
C GLN A 74 -10.85 -13.31 -2.36
N LEU A 75 -10.12 -14.36 -2.74
CA LEU A 75 -8.82 -14.68 -2.14
C LEU A 75 -7.77 -13.60 -2.43
N GLY A 76 -7.76 -13.03 -3.64
CA GLY A 76 -6.87 -11.92 -4.00
C GLY A 76 -7.13 -10.67 -3.15
N PHE A 77 -8.41 -10.35 -2.90
CA PHE A 77 -8.78 -9.24 -2.03
C PHE A 77 -8.42 -9.51 -0.56
N MET A 78 -8.61 -10.73 -0.04
CA MET A 78 -8.21 -11.08 1.32
C MET A 78 -6.69 -10.95 1.53
N LEU A 79 -5.89 -11.44 0.60
CA LEU A 79 -4.44 -11.28 0.63
C LEU A 79 -4.02 -9.81 0.57
N SER A 80 -4.69 -9.02 -0.28
CA SER A 80 -4.45 -7.58 -0.37
C SER A 80 -4.73 -6.89 0.97
N ILE A 81 -5.86 -7.21 1.61
CA ILE A 81 -6.20 -6.67 2.94
C ILE A 81 -5.11 -7.05 3.96
N ALA A 82 -4.72 -8.32 4.03
CA ALA A 82 -3.67 -8.78 4.95
C ALA A 82 -2.33 -8.05 4.73
N ALA A 83 -1.93 -7.84 3.47
CA ALA A 83 -0.72 -7.11 3.12
C ALA A 83 -0.79 -5.63 3.54
N TYR A 84 -1.91 -4.95 3.28
CA TYR A 84 -2.12 -3.56 3.72
C TYR A 84 -2.13 -3.43 5.24
N THR A 85 -2.81 -4.33 5.96
CA THR A 85 -2.84 -4.34 7.42
C THR A 85 -1.44 -4.54 8.00
N THR A 86 -0.67 -5.50 7.47
CA THR A 86 0.71 -5.75 7.91
C THR A 86 1.59 -4.53 7.67
N GLY A 87 1.50 -3.93 6.47
CA GLY A 87 2.22 -2.72 6.13
C GLY A 87 1.86 -1.54 7.03
N ALA A 88 0.58 -1.36 7.35
CA ALA A 88 0.11 -0.31 8.25
C ALA A 88 0.63 -0.51 9.69
N VAL A 89 0.61 -1.74 10.20
CA VAL A 89 1.13 -2.08 11.54
C VAL A 89 2.63 -1.82 11.62
N VAL A 90 3.40 -2.29 10.63
CA VAL A 90 4.85 -2.04 10.57
C VAL A 90 5.13 -0.55 10.45
N PHE A 91 4.41 0.17 9.58
CA PHE A 91 4.57 1.61 9.44
C PHE A 91 4.24 2.35 10.73
N TRP A 92 3.20 1.97 11.47
CA TRP A 92 2.88 2.55 12.77
C TRP A 92 4.00 2.25 13.78
N ALA A 93 4.47 1.01 13.84
CA ALA A 93 5.50 0.58 14.79
C ALA A 93 6.84 1.32 14.62
N LEU A 94 7.13 1.89 13.45
CA LEU A 94 8.30 2.76 13.24
C LEU A 94 8.23 3.99 14.16
N ARG A 95 9.07 4.02 15.19
CA ARG A 95 9.26 5.15 16.11
C ARG A 95 10.56 5.88 15.78
N LYS A 96 10.59 7.20 16.00
CA LYS A 96 11.82 7.99 15.87
C LYS A 96 12.84 7.47 16.88
N PRO A 97 14.09 7.15 16.48
CA PRO A 97 15.14 6.89 17.45
C PRO A 97 15.36 8.16 18.29
N VAL A 98 15.34 8.01 19.61
CA VAL A 98 15.72 9.09 20.52
C VAL A 98 17.19 9.41 20.21
N LYS A 99 17.48 10.63 19.76
CA LYS A 99 18.85 11.13 19.69
C LYS A 99 19.37 11.20 21.14
N VAL A 100 20.25 10.27 21.50
CA VAL A 100 21.09 10.35 22.71
C VAL A 100 22.31 11.19 22.38
#